data_AF-Q2W8A2-F1
#
_entry.id   AF-Q2W8A2-F1
#
_cell.length_a   1.000
_cell.length_b   1.000
_cell.length_c   1.000
_cell.angle_alpha   90.00
_cell.angle_beta   90.00
_cell.angle_gamma   90.00
#
_symmetry.space_group_name_H-M   'P 1'
#
loop_
_entity.id
_entity.type
_entity.pdbx_description
1 polymer ?
#
loop_
_entity_poly.entity_id
_entity_poly.type
_entity_poly.pdbx_seq_one_letter_code
_entity_poly.pdbx_strand_id
1 'polypeptide(L)'
;MLRRLALPTFAATLALLAGCAYTGDDIGNPLYRKAQWFSFIEGSDIASACAAGSAERFRVVYNGLWGQQVRVYEWDGAAKALKISAIRNGNVATMDLWDPLSPWRADVASVALSQGAYDGLESALGQSGAFGPPAEGLQLPSHSYYWTAASCHQGRYVFTAWAYLSAAFDAASLPAALIAQDPGRDTITPPGPIPVDPFREYDRKRGATGEFTLKVGPSGLAAW
;
A
#
# COMPACT_ATOMS: atom_id res chain seq x y z
N MET A 1 12.57 35.93 39.22
CA MET A 1 11.41 35.20 38.66
C MET A 1 11.76 34.76 37.24
N LEU A 2 12.22 33.52 37.03
CA LEU A 2 12.49 33.01 35.68
C LEU A 2 11.16 32.63 35.01
N ARG A 3 10.84 33.31 33.91
CA ARG A 3 9.68 33.05 33.05
C ARG A 3 9.85 31.68 32.38
N ARG A 4 9.01 30.72 32.75
CA ARG A 4 8.74 29.49 32.00
C ARG A 4 8.00 29.85 30.71
N LEU A 5 8.69 30.02 29.59
CA LEU A 5 8.08 30.20 28.27
C LEU A 5 8.95 29.50 27.22
N ALA A 6 8.90 28.17 27.17
CA ALA A 6 9.51 27.37 26.11
C ALA A 6 8.76 26.05 25.85
N LEU A 7 7.44 26.03 26.07
CA LEU A 7 6.60 24.85 25.85
C LEU A 7 5.65 24.86 24.63
N PRO A 8 5.34 25.98 23.92
CA PRO A 8 4.37 25.89 22.82
C PRO A 8 4.98 25.43 21.49
N THR A 9 6.29 25.62 21.28
CA THR A 9 6.93 25.37 19.97
C THR A 9 7.18 23.88 19.69
N PHE A 10 7.43 23.08 20.73
CA PHE A 10 7.64 21.63 20.60
C PHE A 10 6.35 20.85 20.36
N ALA A 11 5.22 21.29 20.95
CA ALA A 11 3.94 20.62 20.76
C ALA A 11 3.40 20.79 19.33
N ALA A 12 3.61 21.96 18.70
CA ALA A 12 3.18 22.22 17.33
C ALA A 12 3.97 21.41 16.29
N THR A 13 5.26 21.16 16.52
CA THR A 13 6.10 20.34 15.62
C THR A 13 5.74 18.85 15.72
N LEU A 14 5.44 18.34 16.92
CA LEU A 14 4.96 16.97 17.11
C LEU A 14 3.56 16.74 16.50
N ALA A 15 2.65 17.72 16.60
CA ALA A 15 1.32 17.63 15.99
C ALA A 15 1.37 17.66 14.45
N LEU A 16 2.32 18.39 13.85
CA LEU A 16 2.53 18.42 12.39
C LEU A 16 3.10 17.09 11.86
N LEU A 17 3.92 16.38 12.64
CA LEU A 17 4.48 15.08 12.25
C LEU A 17 3.46 13.94 12.33
N ALA A 18 2.50 14.03 13.26
CA ALA A 18 1.43 13.04 13.39
C ALA A 18 0.53 12.95 12.14
N GLY A 19 0.42 14.04 11.36
CA GLY A 19 -0.37 14.04 10.10
C GLY A 19 0.30 13.33 8.91
N CYS A 20 1.59 12.98 9.02
CA CYS A 20 2.34 12.31 7.93
C CYS A 20 2.46 10.80 8.14
N ALA A 21 2.36 10.33 9.39
CA ALA A 21 2.33 8.91 9.70
C ALA A 21 0.92 8.37 9.49
N TYR A 22 0.80 7.24 8.81
CA TYR A 22 -0.48 6.54 8.73
C TYR A 22 -0.76 5.85 10.07
N THR A 23 -1.93 6.13 10.67
CA THR A 23 -2.36 5.56 11.96
C THR A 23 -3.70 4.83 11.88
N GLY A 24 -4.14 4.44 10.68
CA GLY A 24 -5.40 3.72 10.47
C GLY A 24 -6.55 4.52 9.84
N ASP A 25 -6.26 5.70 9.27
CA ASP A 25 -7.26 6.55 8.60
C ASP A 25 -7.77 5.96 7.26
N ASP A 26 -8.78 6.60 6.65
CA ASP A 26 -9.34 6.21 5.35
C ASP A 26 -8.40 6.57 4.18
N ILE A 27 -7.51 5.65 3.81
CA ILE A 27 -6.63 5.78 2.63
C ILE A 27 -7.41 5.85 1.30
N GLY A 28 -8.69 5.47 1.31
CA GLY A 28 -9.61 5.69 0.21
C GLY A 28 -9.81 7.18 -0.07
N ASN A 29 -9.67 8.05 0.93
CA ASN A 29 -9.74 9.49 0.76
C ASN A 29 -8.50 10.03 0.00
N PRO A 30 -8.68 10.73 -1.13
CA PRO A 30 -7.58 11.28 -1.92
C PRO A 30 -6.66 12.25 -1.16
N LEU A 31 -7.17 12.97 -0.16
CA LEU A 31 -6.40 13.96 0.59
C LEU A 31 -5.42 13.28 1.55
N TYR A 32 -5.89 12.34 2.36
CA TYR A 32 -5.04 11.56 3.27
C TYR A 32 -4.04 10.72 2.50
N ARG A 33 -4.47 10.11 1.39
CA ARG A 33 -3.61 9.34 0.50
C ARG A 33 -2.38 10.13 0.07
N LYS A 34 -2.50 11.39 -0.38
CA LYS A 34 -1.33 12.17 -0.81
C LYS A 34 -0.30 12.43 0.30
N ALA A 35 -0.73 12.55 1.56
CA ALA A 35 0.16 12.86 2.68
C ALA A 35 0.78 11.61 3.31
N GLN A 36 0.04 10.50 3.35
CA GLN A 36 0.40 9.30 4.10
C GLN A 36 0.74 8.10 3.20
N TRP A 37 0.75 8.24 1.87
CA TRP A 37 0.91 7.10 0.94
C TRP A 37 2.13 6.23 1.24
N PHE A 38 3.29 6.85 1.47
CA PHE A 38 4.54 6.12 1.68
C PHE A 38 4.55 5.38 3.02
N SER A 39 4.14 6.04 4.11
CA SER A 39 4.02 5.44 5.44
C SER A 39 2.95 4.34 5.48
N PHE A 40 1.89 4.50 4.68
CA PHE A 40 0.87 3.48 4.46
C PHE A 40 1.40 2.24 3.73
N ILE A 41 2.12 2.42 2.60
CA ILE A 41 2.68 1.30 1.83
C ILE A 41 3.66 0.51 2.68
N GLU A 42 4.59 1.19 3.34
CA GLU A 42 5.57 0.51 4.18
C GLU A 42 4.91 -0.10 5.43
N GLY A 43 3.74 0.41 5.84
CA GLY A 43 3.01 -0.12 6.98
C GLY A 43 3.64 0.31 8.29
N SER A 44 3.91 1.61 8.47
CA SER A 44 4.45 2.16 9.72
C SER A 44 3.58 1.83 10.94
N ASP A 45 2.26 1.74 10.75
CA ASP A 45 1.28 1.28 11.74
C ASP A 45 1.45 -0.21 12.09
N ILE A 46 1.74 -1.04 11.09
CA ILE A 46 2.02 -2.47 11.29
C ILE A 46 3.36 -2.62 12.00
N ALA A 47 4.41 -1.93 11.56
CA ALA A 47 5.74 -1.97 12.15
C ALA A 47 5.72 -1.58 13.62
N SER A 48 5.04 -0.48 13.96
CA SER A 48 4.97 0.03 15.35
C SER A 48 4.15 -0.86 16.28
N ALA A 49 3.16 -1.58 15.77
CA ALA A 49 2.35 -2.52 16.54
C ALA A 49 2.93 -3.94 16.61
N CYS A 50 3.94 -4.25 15.79
CA CYS A 50 4.49 -5.59 15.67
C CYS A 50 5.48 -5.89 16.81
N ALA A 51 5.09 -6.80 17.70
CA ALA A 51 5.92 -7.29 18.78
C ALA A 51 5.64 -8.77 19.05
N ALA A 52 6.50 -9.42 19.83
CA ALA A 52 6.28 -10.81 20.26
C ALA A 52 4.89 -10.95 20.92
N GLY A 53 4.07 -11.89 20.44
CA GLY A 53 2.72 -12.14 20.92
C GLY A 53 1.63 -11.20 20.38
N SER A 54 1.98 -10.20 19.55
CA SER A 54 0.98 -9.42 18.81
C SER A 54 0.27 -10.27 17.76
N ALA A 55 -0.99 -9.91 17.45
CA ALA A 55 -1.72 -10.56 16.37
C ALA A 55 -1.05 -10.26 15.02
N GLU A 56 -1.04 -11.25 14.14
CA GLU A 56 -0.46 -11.09 12.81
C GLU A 56 -1.28 -10.12 11.96
N ARG A 57 -0.58 -9.31 11.18
CA ARG A 57 -1.16 -8.25 10.35
C ARG A 57 -0.41 -8.16 9.05
N PHE A 58 -1.16 -8.08 7.96
CA PHE A 58 -0.60 -8.05 6.62
C PHE A 58 -1.27 -6.96 5.80
N ARG A 59 -0.46 -6.17 5.10
CA ARG A 59 -0.90 -5.24 4.06
C ARG A 59 -0.12 -5.52 2.79
N VAL A 60 -0.83 -5.88 1.74
CA VAL A 60 -0.27 -6.13 0.42
C VAL A 60 -0.84 -5.11 -0.56
N VAL A 61 0.02 -4.43 -1.31
CA VAL A 61 -0.38 -3.42 -2.29
C VAL A 61 0.04 -3.87 -3.68
N TYR A 62 -0.91 -3.90 -4.61
CA TYR A 62 -0.67 -4.01 -6.04
C TYR A 62 -0.69 -2.63 -6.68
N ASN A 63 0.39 -2.27 -7.36
CA ASN A 63 0.43 -1.10 -8.24
C ASN A 63 0.23 -1.57 -9.68
N GLY A 64 -0.97 -1.38 -10.22
CA GLY A 64 -1.34 -1.66 -11.60
C GLY A 64 -1.24 -0.41 -12.47
N LEU A 65 -0.03 0.19 -12.53
CA LEU A 65 0.21 1.57 -12.93
C LEU A 65 -0.51 2.56 -12.00
N TRP A 66 0.24 3.35 -11.22
CA TRP A 66 -0.29 4.23 -10.16
C TRP A 66 -1.48 5.09 -10.59
N GLY A 67 -1.38 5.66 -11.79
CA GLY A 67 -2.43 6.48 -12.38
C GLY A 67 -3.50 5.69 -13.15
N GLN A 68 -3.67 4.39 -12.92
CA GLN A 68 -4.75 3.58 -13.49
C GLN A 68 -5.43 2.76 -12.40
N GLN A 69 -4.66 1.97 -11.66
CA GLN A 69 -5.19 1.16 -10.59
C GLN A 69 -4.17 0.91 -9.49
N VAL A 70 -4.65 1.00 -8.26
CA VAL A 70 -3.98 0.51 -7.07
C VAL A 70 -4.97 -0.36 -6.31
N ARG A 71 -4.54 -1.56 -5.92
CA ARG A 71 -5.35 -2.45 -5.07
C ARG A 71 -4.61 -2.74 -3.79
N VAL A 72 -5.32 -2.65 -2.68
CA VAL A 72 -4.78 -2.91 -1.35
C VAL A 72 -5.55 -4.05 -0.71
N TYR A 73 -4.83 -5.00 -0.17
CA TYR A 73 -5.34 -6.16 0.54
C TYR A 73 -4.82 -6.10 1.97
N GLU A 74 -5.72 -6.08 2.94
CA GLU A 74 -5.39 -6.05 4.36
C GLU A 74 -6.13 -7.19 5.07
N TRP A 75 -5.41 -7.98 5.87
CA TRP A 75 -6.01 -8.99 6.73
C TRP A 75 -5.19 -9.19 8.00
N ASP A 76 -5.83 -9.69 9.05
CA ASP A 76 -5.20 -9.95 10.33
C ASP A 76 -5.73 -11.22 11.01
N GLY A 77 -4.96 -11.71 11.97
CA GLY A 77 -5.25 -12.94 12.69
C GLY A 77 -6.45 -12.87 13.64
N ALA A 78 -6.93 -11.67 14.00
CA ALA A 78 -8.01 -11.46 14.96
C ALA A 78 -9.38 -11.36 14.28
N ALA A 79 -9.50 -10.54 13.23
CA ALA A 79 -10.74 -10.28 12.51
C ALA A 79 -11.09 -11.39 11.51
N LYS A 80 -10.10 -12.16 11.04
CA LYS A 80 -10.27 -13.22 10.02
C LYS A 80 -11.09 -12.75 8.82
N ALA A 81 -10.85 -11.52 8.38
CA ALA A 81 -11.47 -10.92 7.21
C ALA A 81 -10.40 -10.31 6.31
N LEU A 82 -10.61 -10.40 5.01
CA LEU A 82 -9.81 -9.73 3.99
C LEU A 82 -10.52 -8.46 3.55
N LYS A 83 -9.96 -7.32 3.93
CA LYS A 83 -10.36 -6.01 3.43
C LYS A 83 -9.64 -5.73 2.12
N ILE A 84 -10.39 -5.31 1.12
CA ILE A 84 -9.89 -5.04 -0.23
C ILE A 84 -10.29 -3.61 -0.58
N SER A 85 -9.32 -2.79 -0.96
CA SER A 85 -9.54 -1.41 -1.41
C SER A 85 -9.03 -1.26 -2.83
N ALA A 86 -9.93 -0.99 -3.79
CA ALA A 86 -9.57 -0.76 -5.19
C ALA A 86 -9.68 0.73 -5.52
N ILE A 87 -8.53 1.36 -5.78
CA ILE A 87 -8.42 2.77 -6.17
C ILE A 87 -8.20 2.80 -7.68
N ARG A 88 -9.01 3.59 -8.39
CA ARG A 88 -8.91 3.79 -9.84
C ARG A 88 -8.92 5.28 -10.17
N ASN A 89 -8.62 5.62 -11.43
CA ASN A 89 -8.85 7.00 -11.88
C ASN A 89 -10.32 7.36 -11.75
N GLY A 90 -10.58 8.47 -11.06
CA GLY A 90 -11.93 8.95 -10.88
C GLY A 90 -12.52 9.49 -12.16
N ASN A 91 -13.78 9.15 -12.40
CA ASN A 91 -14.57 9.69 -13.49
C ASN A 91 -15.35 10.91 -12.98
N VAL A 92 -14.99 12.12 -13.42
CA VAL A 92 -15.68 13.36 -13.03
C VAL A 92 -17.16 13.39 -13.39
N ALA A 93 -17.59 12.56 -14.36
CA ALA A 93 -19.00 12.44 -14.71
C ALA A 93 -19.84 11.73 -13.64
N THR A 94 -19.22 11.08 -12.65
CA THR A 94 -19.90 10.37 -11.56
C THR A 94 -19.79 11.11 -10.22
N MET A 95 -19.51 12.41 -10.24
CA MET A 95 -19.37 13.22 -9.02
C MET A 95 -20.71 13.37 -8.29
N ASP A 96 -20.69 13.05 -7.00
CA ASP A 96 -21.77 13.37 -6.06
C ASP A 96 -21.65 14.82 -5.54
N LEU A 97 -22.77 15.51 -5.35
CA LEU A 97 -22.82 16.91 -4.90
C LEU A 97 -22.43 17.09 -3.42
N TRP A 98 -22.59 16.04 -2.61
CA TRP A 98 -22.31 16.02 -1.17
C TRP A 98 -20.94 15.39 -0.88
N ASP A 99 -20.40 14.61 -1.81
CA ASP A 99 -19.02 14.10 -1.77
C ASP A 99 -18.31 14.33 -3.11
N PRO A 100 -17.74 15.53 -3.34
CA PRO A 100 -17.10 15.87 -4.61
C PRO A 100 -15.82 15.05 -4.90
N LEU A 101 -15.30 14.32 -3.90
CA LEU A 101 -14.16 13.41 -4.05
C LEU A 101 -14.60 11.96 -4.31
N SER A 102 -15.91 11.68 -4.35
CA SER A 102 -16.47 10.34 -4.57
C SER A 102 -15.87 9.59 -5.76
N PRO A 103 -15.55 10.20 -6.92
CA PRO A 103 -14.96 9.45 -8.03
C PRO A 103 -13.56 8.90 -7.72
N TRP A 104 -12.82 9.52 -6.80
CA TRP A 104 -11.45 9.14 -6.47
C TRP A 104 -11.34 8.38 -5.14
N ARG A 105 -12.48 8.02 -4.54
CA ARG A 105 -12.52 7.10 -3.40
C ARG A 105 -12.19 5.67 -3.83
N ALA A 106 -11.71 4.88 -2.88
CA ALA A 106 -11.56 3.46 -3.09
C ALA A 106 -12.92 2.76 -3.05
N ASP A 107 -13.14 1.79 -3.93
CA ASP A 107 -14.18 0.80 -3.69
C ASP A 107 -13.66 -0.18 -2.64
N VAL A 108 -14.40 -0.31 -1.54
CA VAL A 108 -14.00 -1.17 -0.42
C VAL A 108 -14.91 -2.40 -0.39
N ALA A 109 -14.30 -3.58 -0.36
CA ALA A 109 -14.96 -4.84 -0.08
C ALA A 109 -14.34 -5.47 1.16
N SER A 110 -15.14 -6.25 1.89
CA SER A 110 -14.66 -7.08 3.00
C SER A 110 -15.19 -8.49 2.83
N VAL A 111 -14.29 -9.47 2.85
CA VAL A 111 -14.61 -10.89 2.66
C VAL A 111 -14.22 -11.64 3.92
N ALA A 112 -15.15 -12.41 4.47
CA ALA A 112 -14.84 -13.30 5.59
C ALA A 112 -13.89 -14.42 5.11
N LEU A 113 -12.78 -14.60 5.81
CA LEU A 113 -11.83 -15.67 5.50
C LEU A 113 -12.18 -16.91 6.33
N SER A 114 -12.38 -18.03 5.64
CA SER A 114 -12.33 -19.34 6.31
C SER A 114 -10.92 -19.57 6.86
N GLN A 115 -10.77 -20.45 7.85
CA GLN A 115 -9.45 -20.80 8.39
C GLN A 115 -8.49 -21.26 7.28
N GLY A 116 -8.96 -22.14 6.37
CA GLY A 116 -8.14 -22.60 5.25
C GLY A 116 -7.78 -21.49 4.26
N ALA A 117 -8.65 -20.50 4.04
CA ALA A 117 -8.32 -19.34 3.21
C ALA A 117 -7.27 -18.45 3.88
N TYR A 118 -7.39 -18.22 5.20
CA TYR A 118 -6.40 -17.48 5.97
C TYR A 118 -5.02 -18.15 5.92
N ASP A 119 -4.95 -19.45 6.23
CA ASP A 119 -3.71 -20.22 6.22
C ASP A 119 -3.11 -20.30 4.81
N GLY A 120 -3.96 -20.37 3.79
CA GLY A 120 -3.56 -20.34 2.37
C GLY A 120 -2.92 -19.00 1.97
N LEU A 121 -3.49 -17.87 2.41
CA LEU A 121 -2.93 -16.54 2.16
C LEU A 121 -1.58 -16.36 2.87
N GLU A 122 -1.49 -16.77 4.14
CA GLU A 122 -0.25 -16.71 4.93
C GLU A 122 0.86 -17.57 4.31
N SER A 123 0.53 -18.81 3.91
CA SER A 123 1.46 -19.72 3.24
C SER A 123 1.92 -19.17 1.89
N ALA A 124 1.02 -18.64 1.06
CA ALA A 124 1.38 -18.03 -0.22
C ALA A 124 2.28 -16.79 -0.04
N LEU A 125 2.00 -15.97 0.99
CA LEU A 125 2.80 -14.82 1.34
C LEU A 125 4.21 -15.23 1.79
N GLY A 126 4.31 -16.24 2.66
CA GLY A 126 5.58 -16.81 3.11
C GLY A 126 6.40 -17.44 1.98
N GLN A 127 5.76 -18.24 1.11
CA GLN A 127 6.41 -18.83 -0.08
C GLN A 127 6.91 -17.78 -1.08
N SER A 128 6.23 -16.62 -1.14
CA SER A 128 6.67 -15.49 -1.96
C SER A 128 7.85 -14.73 -1.33
N GLY A 129 8.28 -15.10 -0.12
CA GLY A 129 9.46 -14.52 0.55
C GLY A 129 9.16 -13.34 1.47
N ALA A 130 7.90 -13.04 1.76
CA ALA A 130 7.50 -11.85 2.53
C ALA A 130 7.97 -11.83 3.99
N PHE A 131 8.33 -13.00 4.55
CA PHE A 131 8.85 -13.14 5.91
C PHE A 131 10.37 -13.27 5.96
N GLY A 132 11.02 -13.26 4.80
CA GLY A 132 12.46 -13.37 4.62
C GLY A 132 13.19 -12.01 4.75
N PRO A 133 14.45 -11.93 4.28
CA PRO A 133 15.14 -10.66 4.15
C PRO A 133 14.43 -9.75 3.12
N PRO A 134 14.38 -8.43 3.36
CA PRO A 134 13.80 -7.48 2.42
C PRO A 134 14.59 -7.43 1.11
N ALA A 135 13.90 -7.11 0.01
CA ALA A 135 14.53 -6.88 -1.29
C ALA A 135 15.24 -5.52 -1.35
N GLU A 136 16.23 -5.29 -0.47
CA GLU A 136 16.90 -4.00 -0.29
C GLU A 136 17.44 -3.42 -1.60
N GLY A 137 17.21 -2.12 -1.80
CA GLY A 137 17.63 -1.40 -2.99
C GLY A 137 16.72 -1.59 -4.21
N LEU A 138 15.76 -2.51 -4.17
CA LEU A 138 14.78 -2.67 -5.24
C LEU A 138 13.99 -1.37 -5.44
N GLN A 139 13.97 -0.88 -6.68
CA GLN A 139 13.26 0.34 -7.05
C GLN A 139 11.94 0.00 -7.73
N LEU A 140 10.88 0.73 -7.36
CA LEU A 140 9.52 0.51 -7.84
C LEU A 140 8.96 1.83 -8.38
N PRO A 141 9.14 2.11 -9.68
CA PRO A 141 8.59 3.31 -10.31
C PRO A 141 7.07 3.29 -10.26
N SER A 142 6.42 4.41 -9.93
CA SER A 142 4.96 4.49 -9.84
C SER A 142 4.25 4.15 -11.16
N HIS A 143 4.91 4.44 -12.28
CA HIS A 143 4.50 4.04 -13.62
C HIS A 143 5.07 2.67 -14.04
N SER A 144 4.80 1.65 -13.23
CA SER A 144 5.16 0.26 -13.53
C SER A 144 4.17 -0.70 -12.85
N TYR A 145 4.47 -2.00 -12.89
CA TYR A 145 3.71 -3.03 -12.18
C TYR A 145 4.55 -3.61 -11.06
N TYR A 146 4.01 -3.68 -9.84
CA TYR A 146 4.68 -4.31 -8.71
C TYR A 146 3.71 -4.66 -7.59
N TRP A 147 4.18 -5.53 -6.70
CA TRP A 147 3.56 -5.82 -5.41
C TRP A 147 4.47 -5.36 -4.27
N THR A 148 3.89 -4.85 -3.18
CA THR A 148 4.61 -4.65 -1.90
C THR A 148 3.89 -5.40 -0.81
N ALA A 149 4.62 -5.81 0.23
CA ALA A 149 4.05 -6.41 1.43
C ALA A 149 4.69 -5.82 2.69
N ALA A 150 3.84 -5.31 3.59
CA ALA A 150 4.17 -5.01 4.98
C ALA A 150 3.56 -6.12 5.84
N SER A 151 4.41 -6.88 6.52
CA SER A 151 4.00 -8.09 7.24
C SER A 151 4.48 -8.03 8.67
N CYS A 152 3.57 -8.23 9.62
CA CYS A 152 3.90 -8.64 10.99
C CYS A 152 3.53 -10.11 11.15
N HIS A 153 4.55 -10.96 11.21
CA HIS A 153 4.40 -12.41 11.37
C HIS A 153 5.28 -12.88 12.52
N GLN A 154 4.70 -13.61 13.47
CA GLN A 154 5.41 -14.08 14.68
C GLN A 154 6.16 -12.97 15.44
N GLY A 155 5.60 -11.75 15.48
CA GLY A 155 6.20 -10.60 16.14
C GLY A 155 7.42 -10.00 15.44
N ARG A 156 7.71 -10.41 14.20
CA ARG A 156 8.72 -9.82 13.34
C ARG A 156 8.05 -9.05 12.21
N TYR A 157 8.41 -7.78 12.10
CA TYR A 157 8.00 -6.95 10.97
C TYR A 157 8.99 -7.08 9.80
N VAL A 158 8.47 -7.21 8.59
CA VAL A 158 9.22 -7.18 7.33
C VAL A 158 8.45 -6.38 6.29
N PHE A 159 9.15 -5.53 5.55
CA PHE A 159 8.65 -4.89 4.33
C PHE A 159 9.46 -5.37 3.12
N THR A 160 8.78 -5.87 2.09
CA THR A 160 9.44 -6.28 0.84
C THR A 160 8.56 -6.02 -0.38
N ALA A 161 9.08 -6.28 -1.56
CA ALA A 161 8.37 -6.06 -2.81
C ALA A 161 8.83 -6.98 -3.95
N TRP A 162 8.00 -7.05 -4.99
CA TRP A 162 8.24 -7.81 -6.21
C TRP A 162 7.96 -6.90 -7.41
N ALA A 163 8.98 -6.63 -8.22
CA ALA A 163 8.85 -5.82 -9.42
C ALA A 163 8.52 -6.71 -10.64
N TYR A 164 7.59 -6.27 -11.49
CA TYR A 164 7.26 -6.98 -12.72
C TYR A 164 8.49 -7.17 -13.64
N LEU A 165 8.51 -8.29 -14.38
CA LEU A 165 9.65 -8.81 -15.15
C LEU A 165 10.86 -9.25 -14.30
N SER A 166 10.65 -9.57 -13.02
CA SER A 166 11.66 -10.24 -12.19
C SER A 166 11.26 -11.69 -11.91
N ALA A 167 12.26 -12.57 -11.74
CA ALA A 167 12.02 -13.96 -11.37
C ALA A 167 11.22 -14.11 -10.06
N ALA A 168 11.41 -13.18 -9.11
CA ALA A 168 10.67 -13.18 -7.85
C ALA A 168 9.18 -12.84 -8.05
N PHE A 169 8.85 -11.96 -9.00
CA PHE A 169 7.47 -11.65 -9.35
C PHE A 169 6.78 -12.84 -10.03
N ASP A 170 7.47 -13.50 -10.96
CA ASP A 170 6.92 -14.64 -11.69
C ASP A 170 6.73 -15.87 -10.78
N ALA A 171 7.59 -16.04 -9.78
CA ALA A 171 7.52 -17.15 -8.83
C ALA A 171 6.55 -16.92 -7.66
N ALA A 172 6.05 -15.69 -7.46
CA ALA A 172 5.18 -15.36 -6.33
C ALA A 172 3.82 -16.06 -6.47
N SER A 173 3.45 -16.90 -5.48
CA SER A 173 2.13 -17.53 -5.42
C SER A 173 1.05 -16.62 -4.80
N LEU A 174 1.48 -15.53 -4.16
CA LEU A 174 0.61 -14.56 -3.47
C LEU A 174 -0.50 -13.96 -4.36
N PRO A 175 -0.22 -13.49 -5.61
CA PRO A 175 -1.26 -12.87 -6.43
C PRO A 175 -2.44 -13.81 -6.69
N ALA A 176 -2.17 -15.07 -7.04
CA ALA A 176 -3.23 -16.05 -7.30
C ALA A 176 -4.09 -16.32 -6.05
N ALA A 177 -3.46 -16.40 -4.88
CA ALA A 177 -4.15 -16.62 -3.61
C ALA A 177 -5.07 -15.45 -3.23
N LEU A 178 -4.61 -14.20 -3.41
CA LEU A 178 -5.41 -13.00 -3.17
C LEU A 178 -6.57 -12.87 -4.17
N ILE A 179 -6.29 -13.04 -5.46
CA ILE A 179 -7.28 -12.95 -6.54
C ILE A 179 -8.43 -13.95 -6.33
N ALA A 180 -8.14 -15.14 -5.82
CA ALA A 180 -9.16 -16.15 -5.52
C ALA A 180 -10.17 -15.69 -4.45
N GLN A 181 -9.77 -14.80 -3.53
CA GLN A 181 -10.64 -14.23 -2.50
C GLN A 181 -11.30 -12.90 -2.93
N ASP A 182 -10.90 -12.35 -4.07
CA ASP A 182 -11.31 -11.02 -4.52
C ASP A 182 -12.62 -11.07 -5.33
N PRO A 183 -13.72 -10.47 -4.83
CA PRO A 183 -14.98 -10.44 -5.56
C PRO A 183 -14.92 -9.54 -6.80
N GLY A 184 -13.98 -8.59 -6.85
CA GLY A 184 -13.76 -7.69 -7.98
C GLY A 184 -12.62 -8.11 -8.90
N ARG A 185 -12.14 -9.36 -8.82
CA ARG A 185 -10.99 -9.88 -9.59
C ARG A 185 -11.02 -9.59 -11.08
N ASP A 186 -12.19 -9.58 -11.70
CA ASP A 186 -12.35 -9.35 -13.15
C ASP A 186 -12.01 -7.91 -13.57
N THR A 187 -11.84 -7.00 -12.60
CA THR A 187 -11.47 -5.59 -12.83
C THR A 187 -9.99 -5.32 -12.56
N ILE A 188 -9.21 -6.33 -12.18
CA ILE A 188 -7.77 -6.16 -11.90
C ILE A 188 -7.06 -5.89 -13.22
N THR A 189 -6.32 -4.77 -13.29
CA THR A 189 -5.47 -4.48 -14.44
C THR A 189 -4.31 -5.48 -14.46
N PRO A 190 -4.19 -6.37 -15.46
CA PRO A 190 -3.11 -7.33 -15.50
C PRO A 190 -1.77 -6.64 -15.78
N PRO A 191 -0.64 -7.16 -15.26
CA PRO A 191 0.66 -6.68 -15.65
C PRO A 191 0.91 -6.97 -17.14
N GLY A 192 1.56 -6.03 -17.83
CA GLY A 192 1.78 -6.13 -19.27
C GLY A 192 2.69 -5.02 -19.80
N PRO A 193 2.83 -4.91 -21.13
CA PRO A 193 3.54 -3.79 -21.73
C PRO A 193 2.95 -2.46 -21.26
N ILE A 194 3.81 -1.53 -20.83
CA ILE A 194 3.38 -0.20 -20.43
C ILE A 194 2.91 0.54 -21.68
N PRO A 195 1.65 1.02 -21.74
CA PRO A 195 1.14 1.75 -22.90
C PRO A 195 1.97 3.01 -23.15
N VAL A 196 2.39 3.20 -24.40
CA VAL A 196 3.03 4.45 -24.83
C VAL A 196 1.94 5.48 -25.09
N ASP A 197 1.93 6.55 -24.30
CA ASP A 197 1.05 7.69 -24.48
C ASP A 197 1.91 8.95 -24.77
N PRO A 198 1.91 9.47 -26.01
CA PRO A 198 2.65 10.68 -26.37
C PRO A 198 2.26 11.93 -25.58
N PHE A 199 1.00 12.04 -25.16
CA PHE A 199 0.53 13.17 -24.34
C PHE A 199 1.04 13.06 -22.91
N ARG A 200 1.02 11.85 -22.35
CA ARG A 200 1.65 11.59 -21.05
C ARG A 200 3.14 11.90 -21.07
N GLU A 201 3.87 11.48 -22.11
CA GLU A 201 5.31 11.75 -22.22
C GLU A 201 5.60 13.26 -22.31
N TYR A 202 4.74 14.00 -23.01
CA TYR A 202 4.80 15.45 -23.06
C TYR A 202 4.53 16.10 -21.69
N ASP A 203 3.52 15.64 -20.96
CA ASP A 203 3.19 16.11 -19.61
C ASP A 203 4.31 15.77 -18.62
N ARG A 204 4.92 14.58 -18.75
CA ARG A 204 6.06 14.14 -17.96
C ARG A 204 7.26 15.06 -18.14
N LYS A 205 7.60 15.41 -19.38
CA LYS A 205 8.69 16.37 -19.68
C LYS A 205 8.46 17.76 -19.10
N ARG A 206 7.21 18.11 -18.81
CA ARG A 206 6.81 19.41 -18.22
C ARG A 206 6.61 19.35 -16.71
N GLY A 207 6.85 18.19 -16.09
CA GLY A 207 6.63 18.00 -14.65
C GLY A 207 5.15 18.03 -14.25
N ALA A 208 4.22 17.86 -15.20
CA ALA A 208 2.79 17.83 -14.93
C ALA A 208 2.30 16.45 -14.42
N THR A 209 3.16 15.43 -14.45
CA THR A 209 2.87 14.10 -13.90
C THR A 209 3.48 13.94 -12.51
N GLY A 210 2.66 13.57 -11.52
CA GLY A 210 3.12 13.15 -10.19
C GLY A 210 3.74 11.75 -10.23
N GLU A 211 4.97 11.65 -10.72
CA GLU A 211 5.76 10.41 -10.70
C GLU A 211 6.60 10.32 -9.44
N PHE A 212 6.72 9.11 -8.92
CA PHE A 212 7.59 8.81 -7.78
C PHE A 212 8.20 7.43 -8.01
N THR A 213 9.30 7.16 -7.34
CA THR A 213 9.87 5.82 -7.27
C THR A 213 9.94 5.46 -5.79
N LEU A 214 9.51 4.25 -5.44
CA LEU A 214 9.76 3.68 -4.13
C LEU A 214 11.10 2.96 -4.15
N LYS A 215 11.80 2.92 -3.03
CA LYS A 215 13.00 2.10 -2.86
C LYS A 215 12.86 1.28 -1.60
N VAL A 216 12.99 -0.03 -1.71
CA VAL A 216 12.96 -0.92 -0.55
C VAL A 216 14.23 -0.70 0.29
N GLY A 217 14.05 -0.49 1.58
CA GLY A 217 15.12 -0.40 2.58
C GLY A 217 15.11 -1.60 3.53
N PRO A 218 16.01 -1.61 4.52
CA PRO A 218 16.16 -2.73 5.46
C PRO A 218 14.96 -2.90 6.41
N SER A 219 14.15 -1.86 6.61
CA SER A 219 13.04 -1.86 7.58
C SER A 219 11.82 -1.06 7.11
N GLY A 220 11.58 -1.00 5.79
CA GLY A 220 10.54 -0.14 5.19
C GLY A 220 11.03 0.47 3.88
N LEU A 221 10.59 1.68 3.57
CA LEU A 221 11.11 2.43 2.44
C LEU A 221 12.42 3.15 2.79
N ALA A 222 13.35 3.19 1.84
CA ALA A 222 14.58 3.94 1.97
C ALA A 222 14.39 5.41 1.55
N ALA A 223 15.04 6.32 2.27
CA ALA A 223 15.19 7.70 1.82
C ALA A 223 16.06 7.77 0.56
N TRP A 224 15.77 8.76 -0.28
CA TRP A 224 16.52 9.07 -1.51
C TRP A 224 17.73 9.94 -1.24
#